data_AF-A0A9E6AAC7-F1
#
_entry.id   AF-A0A9E6AAC7-F1
#
_cell.length_a   1.000
_cell.length_b   1.000
_cell.length_c   1.000
_cell.angle_alpha   90.00
_cell.angle_beta   90.00
_cell.angle_gamma   90.00
#
_symmetry.space_group_name_H-M   'P 1'
#
loop_
_entity.id
_entity.type
_entity.pdbx_description
1 polymer ?
#
loop_
_entity_poly.entity_id
_entity_poly.type
_entity_poly.pdbx_seq_one_letter_code
_entity_poly.pdbx_strand_id
1 'polypeptide(L)'
;TYRMLRGVEVNEETLGFDTICEAVLGEGHFLGGQHTYKAMERDHFYPPLADREEPRTWAEAGSREAWDRAKEKAQNILAEHTPEYLTRAQDREIRDRFKIL
;
A
#
# COMPACT_ATOMS: atom_id res chain seq x y z
N THR A 1 -3.44 -6.15 -3.92
CA THR A 1 -2.74 -7.13 -4.79
C THR A 1 -1.29 -7.22 -4.38
N TYR A 2 -0.73 -8.42 -4.21
CA TYR A 2 0.68 -8.58 -3.84
C TYR A 2 1.57 -8.21 -5.03
N ARG A 3 2.16 -7.00 -5.03
CA ARG A 3 3.01 -6.51 -6.13
C ARG A 3 4.14 -7.48 -6.49
N MET A 4 4.70 -8.17 -5.50
CA MET A 4 5.75 -9.18 -5.70
C MET A 4 5.31 -10.35 -6.58
N LEU A 5 4.04 -10.80 -6.49
CA LEU A 5 3.54 -11.95 -7.24
C LEU A 5 3.28 -11.65 -8.72
N ARG A 6 3.20 -10.37 -9.13
CA ARG A 6 3.02 -9.97 -10.53
C ARG A 6 4.24 -10.33 -11.40
N GLY A 7 5.42 -10.49 -10.80
CA GLY A 7 6.66 -10.69 -11.53
C GLY A 7 7.14 -9.42 -12.24
N VAL A 8 7.99 -9.63 -13.26
CA VAL A 8 8.59 -8.58 -14.09
C VAL A 8 7.99 -8.67 -15.49
N GLU A 9 7.34 -7.61 -15.93
CA GLU A 9 6.79 -7.49 -17.27
C GLU A 9 7.87 -6.94 -18.20
N VAL A 10 8.16 -7.65 -19.29
CA VAL A 10 9.21 -7.27 -20.25
C VAL A 10 8.57 -7.03 -21.62
N ASN A 11 8.49 -5.77 -22.01
CA ASN A 11 8.03 -5.31 -23.31
C ASN A 11 8.71 -3.96 -23.65
N GLU A 12 8.44 -3.44 -24.84
CA GLU A 12 9.07 -2.20 -25.34
C GLU A 12 8.86 -1.00 -24.40
N GLU A 13 7.67 -0.86 -23.80
CA GLU A 13 7.37 0.19 -22.83
C GLU A 13 8.14 -0.02 -21.51
N THR A 14 8.15 -1.24 -20.96
CA THR A 14 8.77 -1.52 -19.65
C THR A 14 10.29 -1.57 -19.71
N LEU A 15 10.88 -1.77 -20.89
CA LEU A 15 12.31 -1.60 -21.11
C LEU A 15 12.75 -0.14 -20.96
N GLY A 16 11.89 0.82 -21.32
CA GLY A 16 12.15 2.25 -21.10
C GLY A 16 13.38 2.80 -21.82
N PHE A 17 13.75 2.22 -22.96
CA PHE A 17 14.98 2.58 -23.68
C PHE A 17 15.06 4.08 -24.00
N ASP A 18 13.98 4.65 -24.58
CA ASP A 18 13.93 6.06 -24.91
C ASP A 18 14.05 6.95 -23.67
N THR A 19 13.38 6.56 -22.58
CA THR A 19 13.48 7.26 -21.29
C THR A 19 14.90 7.24 -20.71
N ILE A 20 15.65 6.15 -20.89
CA ILE A 20 17.08 6.08 -20.53
C ILE A 20 17.89 7.05 -21.38
N CYS A 21 17.68 7.08 -22.70
CA CYS A 21 18.36 8.02 -23.58
C CYS A 21 18.05 9.48 -23.21
N GLU A 22 16.78 9.81 -22.96
CA GLU A 22 16.34 11.14 -22.52
C GLU A 22 17.02 11.58 -21.22
N ALA A 23 17.10 10.69 -20.21
CA ALA A 23 17.74 11.01 -18.95
C ALA A 23 19.25 11.22 -19.12
N VAL A 24 19.95 10.36 -19.87
CA VAL A 24 21.40 10.43 -20.07
C VAL A 24 21.81 11.65 -20.90
N LEU A 25 21.04 11.97 -21.93
CA LEU A 25 21.33 13.08 -22.85
C LEU A 25 20.72 14.41 -22.39
N GLY A 26 19.84 14.39 -21.40
CA GLY A 26 19.08 15.54 -20.91
C GLY A 26 19.37 15.89 -19.44
N GLU A 27 18.33 15.88 -18.61
CA GLU A 27 18.37 16.39 -17.23
C GLU A 27 19.25 15.57 -16.26
N GLY A 28 19.71 14.38 -16.66
CA GLY A 28 20.53 13.52 -15.82
C GLY A 28 19.73 12.71 -14.79
N HIS A 29 18.40 12.74 -14.82
CA HIS A 29 17.54 11.97 -13.92
C HIS A 29 16.17 11.65 -14.51
N PHE A 30 15.42 10.77 -13.85
CA PHE A 30 14.11 10.28 -14.30
C PHE A 30 12.91 10.96 -13.59
N LEU A 31 13.13 11.78 -12.56
CA LEU A 31 12.09 12.17 -11.59
C LEU A 31 10.91 12.95 -12.18
N GLY A 32 11.11 13.71 -13.26
CA GLY A 32 10.05 14.46 -13.94
C GLY A 32 9.46 13.76 -15.17
N GLY A 33 9.94 12.57 -15.52
CA GLY A 33 9.58 11.89 -16.75
C GLY A 33 8.16 11.29 -16.71
N GLN A 34 7.38 11.48 -17.77
CA GLN A 34 6.05 10.87 -17.88
C GLN A 34 6.07 9.34 -17.77
N HIS A 35 7.13 8.71 -18.28
CA HIS A 35 7.36 7.27 -18.14
C HIS A 35 7.52 6.85 -16.68
N THR A 36 8.29 7.62 -15.89
CA THR A 36 8.50 7.38 -14.47
C THR A 36 7.21 7.50 -13.67
N TYR A 37 6.37 8.51 -13.94
CA TYR A 37 5.05 8.61 -13.31
C TYR A 37 4.18 7.38 -13.58
N LYS A 38 4.09 6.94 -14.84
CA LYS A 38 3.34 5.72 -15.20
C LYS A 38 3.88 4.47 -14.51
N ALA A 39 5.22 4.34 -14.44
CA ALA A 39 5.86 3.24 -13.74
C ALA A 39 5.60 3.28 -12.23
N MET A 40 5.58 4.46 -11.61
CA MET A 40 5.27 4.59 -10.18
C MET A 40 3.84 4.15 -9.86
N GLU A 41 2.85 4.53 -10.67
CA GLU A 41 1.46 4.08 -10.49
C GLU A 41 1.29 2.58 -10.74
N ARG A 42 1.98 2.05 -11.76
CA ARG A 42 1.85 0.64 -12.17
C ARG A 42 2.60 -0.32 -11.26
N ASP A 43 3.81 0.05 -10.86
CA ASP A 43 4.80 -0.87 -10.30
C ASP A 43 5.19 -0.57 -8.86
N HIS A 44 5.07 0.67 -8.40
CA HIS A 44 5.49 1.02 -7.05
C HIS A 44 4.43 0.59 -6.04
N PHE A 45 4.85 -0.15 -5.02
CA PHE A 45 4.00 -0.47 -3.89
C PHE A 45 4.25 0.54 -2.77
N TYR A 46 3.25 1.35 -2.46
CA TYR A 46 3.25 2.22 -1.28
C TYR A 46 2.71 1.45 -0.08
N PRO A 47 3.58 1.00 0.85
CA PRO A 47 3.13 0.23 2.00
C PRO A 47 2.26 1.10 2.90
N PRO A 48 1.06 0.65 3.31
CA PRO A 48 0.14 1.46 4.10
C PRO A 48 0.59 1.65 5.56
N LEU A 49 1.57 0.86 6.04
CA LEU A 49 1.98 0.85 7.46
C LEU A 49 3.46 1.18 7.67
N ALA A 50 4.31 1.00 6.66
CA ALA A 50 5.73 1.27 6.80
C ALA A 50 5.98 2.78 6.69
N ASP A 51 6.79 3.30 7.60
CA ASP A 51 7.25 4.68 7.54
C ASP A 51 8.37 4.82 6.50
N ARG A 52 8.31 5.89 5.72
CA ARG A 52 9.30 6.24 4.69
C ARG A 52 9.78 7.68 4.82
N GLU A 53 9.51 8.32 5.95
CA GLU A 53 9.96 9.66 6.25
C GLU A 53 11.48 9.69 6.41
N GLU A 54 12.08 10.85 6.19
CA GLU A 54 13.48 11.05 6.48
C GLU A 54 13.76 10.84 7.97
N PRO A 55 14.93 10.27 8.36
CA PRO A 55 15.22 9.95 9.76
C PRO A 55 15.05 11.11 10.74
N ARG A 56 15.32 12.35 10.30
CA ARG A 56 15.13 13.54 11.13
C ARG A 56 13.66 13.85 11.35
N THR A 57 12.85 13.81 10.29
CA THR A 57 11.40 13.99 10.35
C THR A 57 10.74 12.92 11.21
N TRP A 58 11.13 11.65 11.04
CA TRP A 58 10.67 10.54 11.88
C TRP A 58 11.00 10.77 13.36
N ALA A 59 12.22 11.25 13.66
CA ALA A 59 12.63 11.53 15.03
C ALA A 59 11.86 12.70 15.65
N GLU A 60 11.68 13.79 14.91
CA GLU A 60 10.88 14.95 15.31
C GLU A 60 9.40 14.57 15.51
N ALA A 61 8.89 13.59 14.77
CA ALA A 61 7.54 13.05 14.88
C ALA A 61 7.37 12.00 16.03
N GLY A 62 8.37 11.86 16.90
CA GLY A 62 8.30 11.01 18.08
C GLY A 62 8.82 9.58 17.89
N SER A 63 9.58 9.32 16.83
CA SER A 63 10.37 8.09 16.65
C SER A 63 9.56 6.79 16.76
N ARG A 64 8.33 6.79 16.26
CA ARG A 64 7.41 5.63 16.42
C ARG A 64 7.94 4.39 15.72
N GLU A 65 7.89 3.27 16.44
CA GLU A 65 8.24 1.97 15.90
C GLU A 65 7.13 1.41 14.99
N ALA A 66 7.46 0.38 14.21
CA ALA A 66 6.48 -0.33 13.40
C ALA A 66 5.34 -0.94 14.26
N TRP A 67 5.66 -1.38 15.48
CA TRP A 67 4.68 -1.94 16.43
C TRP A 67 3.67 -0.90 16.89
N ASP A 68 4.09 0.34 17.13
CA ASP A 68 3.19 1.41 17.56
C ASP A 68 2.12 1.69 16.50
N ARG A 69 2.54 1.71 15.23
CA ARG A 69 1.65 1.93 14.08
C ARG A 69 0.72 0.75 13.86
N ALA A 70 1.26 -0.47 13.97
CA ALA A 70 0.46 -1.69 13.86
C ALA A 70 -0.63 -1.74 14.94
N LYS A 71 -0.28 -1.41 16.19
CA LYS A 71 -1.21 -1.38 17.32
C LYS A 71 -2.32 -0.36 17.10
N GLU A 72 -1.96 0.86 16.73
CA GLU A 72 -2.95 1.91 16.43
C GLU A 72 -3.87 1.50 15.28
N LYS A 73 -3.31 0.96 14.19
CA LYS A 73 -4.12 0.50 13.05
C LYS A 73 -5.11 -0.61 13.47
N ALA A 74 -4.68 -1.55 14.29
CA ALA A 74 -5.54 -2.62 14.81
C ALA A 74 -6.66 -2.05 15.69
N GLN A 75 -6.35 -1.11 16.57
CA GLN A 75 -7.34 -0.43 17.41
C GLN A 75 -8.38 0.32 16.58
N ASN A 76 -7.95 1.05 15.55
CA ASN A 76 -8.87 1.79 14.67
C ASN A 76 -9.78 0.85 13.88
N ILE A 77 -9.24 -0.27 13.35
CA ILE A 77 -10.06 -1.28 12.66
C ILE A 77 -11.12 -1.86 13.61
N LEU A 78 -10.74 -2.21 14.84
CA LEU A 78 -11.67 -2.76 15.82
C LEU A 78 -12.75 -1.76 16.25
N ALA A 79 -12.45 -0.46 16.24
CA ALA A 79 -13.38 0.58 16.62
C ALA A 79 -14.36 0.97 15.50
N GLU A 80 -13.89 1.01 14.25
CA GLU A 80 -14.63 1.62 13.13
C GLU A 80 -15.22 0.59 12.14
N HIS A 81 -14.58 -0.58 12.00
CA HIS A 81 -14.98 -1.54 10.97
C HIS A 81 -16.20 -2.35 11.41
N THR A 82 -17.38 -1.96 10.92
CA THR A 82 -18.68 -2.60 11.20
C THR A 82 -19.32 -3.16 9.93
N PRO A 83 -18.78 -4.26 9.39
CA PRO A 83 -19.28 -4.84 8.14
C PRO A 83 -20.60 -5.59 8.33
N GLU A 84 -21.55 -5.38 7.42
CA GLU A 84 -22.77 -6.17 7.33
C GLU A 84 -22.56 -7.39 6.42
N TYR A 85 -21.95 -8.46 6.95
CA TYR A 85 -21.74 -9.69 6.19
C TYR A 85 -22.95 -10.62 6.15
N LEU A 86 -23.82 -10.53 7.15
CA LEU A 86 -24.96 -11.41 7.34
C LEU A 86 -26.26 -10.63 7.24
N THR A 87 -27.23 -11.20 6.56
CA THR A 87 -28.61 -10.72 6.67
C THR A 87 -29.14 -10.98 8.07
N ARG A 88 -30.13 -10.20 8.50
CA ARG A 88 -30.80 -10.40 9.80
C ARG A 88 -31.41 -11.80 9.97
N ALA A 89 -31.81 -12.44 8.88
CA ALA A 89 -32.34 -13.81 8.90
C ALA A 89 -31.24 -14.82 9.22
N GLN A 90 -30.06 -14.67 8.60
CA GLN A 90 -28.90 -15.54 8.84
C GLN A 90 -28.34 -15.36 10.25
N ASP A 91 -28.22 -14.12 10.74
CA ASP A 91 -27.78 -13.85 12.13
C ASP A 91 -28.73 -14.50 13.15
N ARG A 92 -30.05 -14.43 12.91
CA ARG A 92 -31.05 -15.09 13.75
C ARG A 92 -30.90 -16.62 13.76
N GLU A 93 -30.80 -17.24 12.58
CA GLU A 93 -30.63 -18.70 12.48
C GLU A 93 -29.39 -19.18 13.25
N ILE A 94 -28.28 -18.43 13.17
CA ILE A 94 -27.04 -18.74 13.89
C ILE A 94 -27.25 -18.62 15.41
N ARG A 95 -27.87 -17.55 15.89
CA ARG A 95 -28.14 -17.34 17.33
C ARG A 95 -29.11 -18.36 17.92
N ASP A 96 -30.06 -18.85 17.13
CA ASP A 96 -30.99 -19.91 17.57
C ASP A 96 -30.28 -21.27 17.69
N ARG A 97 -29.28 -21.53 16.84
CA ARG A 97 -28.55 -22.80 16.80
C ARG A 97 -27.38 -22.89 17.76
N PHE A 98 -26.73 -21.77 18.07
CA PHE A 98 -25.55 -21.72 18.92
C PHE A 98 -25.82 -20.85 20.15
N LYS A 99 -25.34 -21.30 21.32
CA LYS A 99 -25.47 -20.56 22.58
C LYS A 99 -24.46 -19.41 22.62
N ILE A 100 -24.73 -18.36 21.85
CA ILE A 100 -23.92 -17.14 21.80
C ILE A 100 -24.39 -16.24 22.94
N LEU A 101 -23.48 -15.93 23.87
CA LEU A 101 -23.72 -15.09 25.05
C LEU A 101 -24.12 -13.66 24.66
#